data_AF-A0A6P9AU20-F1
#
_entry.id   AF-A0A6P9AU20-F1
#
_cell.length_a   1.000
_cell.length_b   1.000
_cell.length_c   1.000
_cell.angle_alpha   90.00
_cell.angle_beta   90.00
_cell.angle_gamma   90.00
#
_symmetry.space_group_name_H-M   'P 1'
#
loop_
_entity.id
_entity.type
_entity.pdbx_description
1 polymer ?
#
loop_
_entity_poly.entity_id
_entity_poly.type
_entity_poly.pdbx_seq_one_letter_code
_entity_poly.pdbx_strand_id
1 'polypeptide(L)'
;MFLPNPLTVRVYRQLCWPLAGHNTKASLTAVLFMTRSLPASPFKVHYLFGGNPGKPCSPKMRLDDFWSLKLCRPSKEYLLRHCKYLIRKHRFEEKAQTDPLSALKYLQNDLFVTVDHSDPEETKEFQLLASALFKSGSDLSTLGE
;
A
#
# COMPACT_ATOMS: atom_id res chain seq x y z
N MET A 1 -15.67 3.23 19.07
CA MET A 1 -14.27 3.63 18.76
C MET A 1 -13.41 2.37 18.71
N PHE A 2 -13.21 1.80 17.52
CA PHE A 2 -12.19 0.78 17.31
C PHE A 2 -11.02 1.47 16.61
N LEU A 3 -9.91 1.66 17.32
CA LEU A 3 -8.64 1.94 16.65
C LEU A 3 -8.14 0.59 16.11
N PRO A 4 -8.02 0.39 14.79
CA PRO A 4 -7.45 -0.85 14.27
C PRO A 4 -5.93 -0.83 14.47
N ASN A 5 -5.39 -2.02 14.74
CA ASN A 5 -3.96 -2.27 14.92
C ASN A 5 -3.09 -1.58 13.85
N PRO A 6 -1.98 -0.91 14.23
CA PRO A 6 -1.16 -0.13 13.31
C PRO A 6 -0.25 -0.99 12.40
N LEU A 7 -0.52 -2.28 12.23
CA LEU A 7 0.30 -3.13 11.35
C LEU A 7 -0.14 -2.92 9.91
N THR A 8 0.61 -2.12 9.15
CA THR A 8 0.43 -2.07 7.69
C THR A 8 1.04 -3.34 7.10
N VAL A 9 0.19 -4.13 6.46
CA VAL A 9 0.56 -5.37 5.75
C VAL A 9 0.74 -5.00 4.28
N ARG A 10 1.98 -5.04 3.76
CA ARG A 10 2.24 -4.91 2.32
C ARG A 10 2.65 -6.27 1.75
N VAL A 11 1.91 -6.74 0.75
CA VAL A 11 2.16 -8.00 0.04
C VAL A 11 2.75 -7.66 -1.33
N TYR A 12 3.92 -8.21 -1.63
CA TYR A 12 4.57 -8.03 -2.93
C TYR A 12 4.68 -9.38 -3.63
N ARG A 13 4.28 -9.42 -4.91
CA ARG A 13 4.53 -10.56 -5.80
C ARG A 13 5.90 -10.37 -6.45
N GLN A 14 6.86 -11.21 -6.12
CA GLN A 14 8.13 -11.23 -6.82
C GLN A 14 7.93 -12.04 -8.11
N LEU A 15 8.01 -11.39 -9.26
CA LEU A 15 8.08 -12.09 -10.55
C LEU A 15 9.41 -12.85 -10.58
N CYS A 16 9.35 -14.17 -10.81
CA CYS A 16 10.51 -15.06 -10.81
C CYS A 16 11.62 -14.54 -11.75
N TRP A 17 12.84 -14.49 -11.23
CA TRP A 17 14.04 -14.29 -12.04
C TRP A 17 14.18 -15.48 -13.01
N PRO A 18 14.41 -15.28 -14.32
CA PRO A 18 14.68 -16.40 -15.19
C PRO A 18 16.04 -16.99 -14.78
N LEU A 19 16.01 -18.24 -14.32
CA LEU A 19 17.21 -19.02 -14.04
C LEU A 19 17.94 -19.28 -15.35
N ALA A 20 18.90 -18.42 -15.69
CA ALA A 20 19.93 -18.74 -16.64
C ALA A 20 20.94 -19.69 -15.97
N GLY A 21 20.91 -20.95 -16.38
CA GLY A 21 22.11 -21.77 -16.56
C GLY A 21 22.71 -22.47 -15.32
N HIS A 22 22.72 -23.80 -15.44
CA HIS A 22 23.75 -24.72 -14.93
C HIS A 22 23.84 -24.99 -13.42
N ASN A 23 23.23 -26.12 -13.06
CA ASN A 23 23.83 -27.20 -12.28
C ASN A 23 24.61 -26.79 -11.02
N THR A 24 23.89 -26.58 -9.93
CA THR A 24 24.37 -27.00 -8.62
C THR A 24 23.23 -27.67 -7.88
N LYS A 25 23.54 -28.82 -7.27
CA LYS A 25 22.70 -29.51 -6.30
C LYS A 25 22.40 -28.56 -5.14
N ALA A 26 21.36 -27.73 -5.26
CA ALA A 26 20.76 -27.07 -4.12
C ALA A 26 19.98 -28.16 -3.36
N SER A 27 20.69 -28.82 -2.45
CA SER A 27 20.15 -29.77 -1.51
C SER A 27 18.86 -29.22 -0.90
N LEU A 28 17.83 -30.07 -0.86
CA LEU A 28 16.46 -29.86 -0.34
C LEU A 28 16.41 -29.53 1.17
N THR A 29 17.46 -28.94 1.72
CA THR A 29 17.71 -28.75 3.15
C THR A 29 17.70 -27.28 3.57
N ALA A 30 17.51 -26.33 2.66
CA ALA A 30 17.63 -24.90 2.96
C ALA A 30 16.32 -24.13 2.70
N VAL A 31 15.20 -24.61 3.23
CA VAL A 31 14.09 -23.70 3.58
C VAL A 31 13.69 -23.97 5.03
N LEU A 32 14.70 -23.98 5.90
CA LEU A 32 14.50 -23.55 7.28
C LEU A 32 13.83 -22.18 7.17
N PHE A 33 12.65 -22.00 7.77
CA PHE A 33 12.00 -20.70 7.89
C PHE A 33 13.06 -19.67 8.27
N MET A 34 13.52 -18.88 7.28
CA MET A 34 14.58 -17.91 7.50
C MET A 34 13.94 -16.67 8.14
N THR A 35 13.25 -16.86 9.25
CA THR A 35 12.97 -15.79 10.20
C THR A 35 14.27 -15.49 10.93
N ARG A 36 15.25 -14.92 10.22
CA ARG A 36 16.37 -14.25 10.90
C ARG A 36 15.82 -12.94 11.46
N SER A 37 15.08 -13.07 12.56
CA SER A 37 14.69 -11.94 13.39
C SER A 37 15.95 -11.39 14.03
N LEU A 38 16.54 -10.36 13.44
CA LEU A 38 17.42 -9.46 14.18
C LEU A 38 16.57 -8.81 15.27
N PRO A 39 16.90 -8.96 16.57
CA PRO A 39 16.21 -8.25 17.62
C PRO A 39 16.38 -6.74 17.37
N ALA A 40 15.28 -6.05 17.11
CA ALA A 40 15.16 -4.60 16.83
C ALA A 40 15.07 -4.10 15.36
N SER A 41 14.74 -4.92 14.36
CA SER A 41 14.29 -4.37 13.06
C SER A 41 12.81 -3.95 13.11
N PRO A 42 12.43 -2.70 12.79
CA PRO A 42 11.02 -2.27 12.70
C PRO A 42 10.27 -2.90 11.50
N PHE A 43 11.00 -3.61 10.64
CA PHE A 43 10.48 -4.28 9.46
C PHE A 43 10.80 -5.78 9.53
N LYS A 44 9.74 -6.60 9.55
CA LYS A 44 9.86 -8.06 9.46
C LYS A 44 9.34 -8.49 8.09
N VAL A 45 10.24 -8.95 7.22
CA VAL A 45 9.87 -9.51 5.92
C VAL A 45 9.81 -11.02 6.02
N HIS A 46 8.67 -11.60 5.61
CA HIS A 46 8.44 -13.02 5.51
C HIS A 46 8.33 -13.38 4.03
N TYR A 47 9.09 -14.36 3.57
CA TYR A 47 8.94 -14.89 2.21
C TYR A 47 8.03 -16.11 2.25
N LEU A 48 7.08 -16.16 1.32
CA LEU A 48 6.12 -17.24 1.18
C LEU A 48 6.22 -17.79 -0.23
N PHE A 49 6.30 -19.11 -0.36
CA PHE A 49 6.11 -19.76 -1.64
C PHE A 49 4.62 -19.95 -1.90
N GLY A 50 4.25 -19.83 -3.17
CA GLY A 50 2.95 -20.07 -3.75
C GLY A 50 2.15 -21.19 -3.15
N GLY A 51 0.83 -21.04 -3.09
CA GLY A 51 -0.07 -22.04 -2.53
C GLY A 51 0.06 -23.41 -3.24
N ASN A 52 -0.38 -24.46 -2.54
CA ASN A 52 -0.65 -25.74 -3.19
C ASN A 52 -2.05 -25.65 -3.81
N PRO A 53 -2.21 -25.85 -5.13
CA PRO A 53 -3.49 -25.70 -5.82
C PRO A 53 -4.49 -26.84 -5.52
N GLY A 54 -4.15 -27.77 -4.61
CA GLY A 54 -5.11 -28.74 -4.08
C GLY A 54 -5.57 -29.80 -5.09
N LYS A 55 -4.86 -29.97 -6.20
CA LYS A 55 -5.19 -30.97 -7.20
C LYS A 55 -4.83 -32.37 -6.67
N PRO A 56 -5.79 -33.30 -6.54
CA PRO A 56 -5.53 -34.63 -5.98
C PRO A 56 -4.54 -35.45 -6.83
N CYS A 57 -4.50 -35.21 -8.15
CA CYS A 57 -3.56 -35.86 -9.06
C CYS A 57 -2.15 -35.25 -9.03
N SER A 58 -1.95 -34.11 -8.38
CA SER A 58 -0.64 -33.46 -8.26
C SER A 58 -0.48 -32.77 -6.88
N PRO A 59 -0.48 -33.55 -5.79
CA PRO A 59 -0.50 -33.02 -4.42
C PRO A 59 0.81 -32.32 -4.03
N LYS A 60 1.87 -32.43 -4.83
CA LYS A 60 3.14 -31.72 -4.65
C LYS A 60 3.25 -30.46 -5.53
N MET A 61 2.27 -30.19 -6.39
CA MET A 61 2.28 -29.01 -7.25
C MET A 61 2.29 -27.76 -6.36
N ARG A 62 3.18 -26.83 -6.67
CA ARG A 62 3.18 -25.49 -6.09
C ARG A 62 2.92 -24.52 -7.21
N LEU A 63 2.24 -23.44 -6.89
CA LEU A 63 2.21 -22.29 -7.77
C LEU A 63 3.64 -21.70 -7.75
N ASP A 64 4.25 -21.52 -8.92
CA ASP A 64 5.61 -20.96 -9.07
C ASP A 64 5.62 -19.44 -8.84
N ASP A 65 4.90 -18.98 -7.82
CA ASP A 65 4.84 -17.61 -7.36
C ASP A 65 5.59 -17.47 -6.04
N PHE A 66 6.51 -16.50 -6.00
CA PHE A 66 7.28 -16.18 -4.83
C PHE A 66 6.77 -14.86 -4.24
N TRP A 67 6.28 -14.93 -3.01
CA TRP A 67 5.68 -13.80 -2.31
C TRP A 67 6.59 -13.30 -1.21
N SER A 68 6.53 -12.00 -0.95
CA SER A 68 7.05 -11.43 0.28
C SER A 68 5.97 -10.65 1.00
N LEU A 69 5.93 -10.82 2.32
CA LEU A 69 5.07 -10.12 3.25
C LEU A 69 5.96 -9.25 4.13
N LYS A 70 5.80 -7.93 4.03
CA LYS A 70 6.50 -6.98 4.89
C LYS A 70 5.54 -6.50 5.97
N LEU A 71 5.85 -6.82 7.22
CA LEU A 71 5.20 -6.26 8.39
C LEU A 71 6.02 -5.06 8.86
N CYS A 72 5.40 -3.89 8.86
CA CYS A 72 5.99 -2.70 9.46
C CYS A 72 5.17 -2.24 10.66
N ARG A 73 5.87 -1.82 11.71
CA ARG A 73 5.27 -1.02 12.77
C ARG A 73 5.57 0.46 12.47
N PRO A 74 4.57 1.26 12.07
CA PRO A 74 4.77 2.67 11.82
C PRO A 74 5.14 3.41 13.11
N SER A 75 5.90 4.49 12.97
CA SER A 75 6.24 5.36 14.09
C SER A 75 5.02 6.17 14.56
N LYS A 76 5.05 6.68 15.79
CA LYS A 76 3.97 7.52 16.32
C LYS A 76 3.83 8.80 15.51
N GLU A 77 4.96 9.36 15.06
CA GLU A 77 5.05 10.58 14.26
C GLU A 77 4.40 10.38 12.89
N TYR A 78 4.68 9.22 12.25
CA TYR A 78 4.02 8.85 11.00
C TYR A 78 2.51 8.74 11.19
N LEU A 79 2.05 8.02 12.23
CA LEU A 79 0.62 7.86 12.49
C LEU A 79 -0.07 9.20 12.69
N LEU A 80 0.51 10.10 13.50
CA LEU A 80 -0.04 11.42 13.74
C LEU A 80 -0.12 12.26 12.46
N ARG A 81 0.94 12.27 11.65
CA ARG A 81 0.96 12.95 10.35
C ARG A 81 -0.12 12.39 9.43
N HIS A 82 -0.20 11.07 9.33
CA HIS A 82 -1.14 10.39 8.44
C HIS A 82 -2.60 10.63 8.87
N CYS A 83 -2.91 10.58 10.17
CA CYS A 83 -4.24 10.93 10.68
C CYS A 83 -4.62 12.37 10.34
N LYS A 84 -3.68 13.33 10.49
CA LYS A 84 -3.91 14.73 10.09
C LYS A 84 -4.17 14.83 8.59
N TYR A 85 -3.37 14.15 7.77
CA TYR A 85 -3.55 14.10 6.32
C TYR A 85 -4.94 13.60 5.94
N LEU A 86 -5.42 12.49 6.52
CA LEU A 86 -6.75 11.94 6.23
C LEU A 86 -7.87 12.94 6.53
N ILE A 87 -7.82 13.59 7.69
CA ILE A 87 -8.82 14.61 8.06
C ILE A 87 -8.77 15.80 7.10
N ARG A 88 -7.56 16.27 6.75
CA ARG A 88 -7.40 17.41 5.83
C ARG A 88 -7.83 17.06 4.42
N LYS A 89 -7.53 15.85 3.94
CA LYS A 89 -7.98 15.32 2.65
C LYS A 89 -9.50 15.32 2.55
N HIS A 90 -10.18 14.79 3.55
CA HIS A 90 -11.64 14.78 3.54
C HIS A 90 -12.22 16.19 3.48
N ARG A 91 -11.71 17.11 4.32
CA ARG A 91 -12.11 18.52 4.29
C ARG A 91 -11.84 19.20 2.95
N PHE A 92 -10.74 18.85 2.28
CA PHE A 92 -10.46 19.33 0.92
C PHE A 92 -11.51 18.84 -0.08
N GLU A 93 -11.88 17.56 -0.03
CA GLU A 93 -12.91 16.98 -0.92
C GLU A 93 -14.26 17.68 -0.74
N GLU A 94 -14.67 17.97 0.50
CA GLU A 94 -15.88 18.75 0.79
C GLU A 94 -15.79 20.19 0.24
N LYS A 95 -14.63 20.84 0.41
CA LYS A 95 -14.39 22.17 -0.13
C LYS A 95 -14.37 22.20 -1.65
N ALA A 96 -13.81 21.18 -2.29
CA ALA A 96 -13.71 21.11 -3.75
C ALA A 96 -15.08 21.07 -4.41
N GLN A 97 -16.11 20.53 -3.73
CA GLN A 97 -17.49 20.52 -4.23
C GLN A 97 -18.20 21.86 -4.05
N THR A 98 -17.90 22.60 -2.99
CA THR A 98 -18.64 23.82 -2.59
C THR A 98 -17.98 25.11 -3.07
N ASP A 99 -16.66 25.18 -2.97
CA ASP A 99 -15.84 26.33 -3.36
C ASP A 99 -14.46 25.86 -3.86
N PRO A 100 -14.35 25.52 -5.16
CA PRO A 100 -13.12 25.02 -5.76
C PRO A 100 -11.92 25.98 -5.60
N LEU A 101 -12.17 27.29 -5.55
CA LEU A 101 -11.09 28.29 -5.42
C LEU A 101 -10.48 28.27 -4.02
N SER A 102 -11.28 28.22 -2.96
CA SER A 102 -10.72 28.04 -1.61
C SER A 102 -10.17 26.65 -1.40
N ALA A 103 -10.74 25.62 -2.03
CA ALA A 103 -10.22 24.26 -2.00
C ALA A 103 -8.80 24.18 -2.60
N LEU A 104 -8.55 24.86 -3.73
CA LEU A 104 -7.21 24.93 -4.33
C LEU A 104 -6.19 25.60 -3.39
N LYS A 105 -6.56 26.73 -2.76
CA LYS A 105 -5.69 27.38 -1.76
C LYS A 105 -5.40 26.47 -0.56
N TYR A 106 -6.41 25.73 -0.11
CA TYR A 106 -6.27 24.79 0.99
C TYR A 106 -5.40 23.58 0.61
N LEU A 107 -5.52 23.08 -0.62
CA LEU A 107 -4.67 22.01 -1.16
C LEU A 107 -3.20 22.42 -1.16
N GLN A 108 -2.91 23.63 -1.66
CA GLN A 108 -1.55 24.17 -1.80
C GLN A 108 -0.86 24.47 -0.46
N ASN A 109 -1.62 24.87 0.56
CA ASN A 109 -1.04 25.30 1.84
C ASN A 109 -1.24 24.27 2.96
N ASP A 110 -2.50 23.98 3.30
CA ASP A 110 -2.83 23.15 4.46
C ASP A 110 -2.61 21.66 4.22
N LEU A 111 -2.94 21.18 3.02
CA LEU A 111 -2.84 19.74 2.73
C LEU A 111 -1.40 19.38 2.34
N PHE A 112 -0.74 20.24 1.56
CA PHE A 112 0.66 20.07 1.15
C PHE A 112 1.62 19.79 2.32
N VAL A 113 1.49 20.51 3.44
CA VAL A 113 2.39 20.34 4.60
C VAL A 113 2.19 19.02 5.37
N THR A 114 1.10 18.28 5.11
CA THR A 114 0.85 16.98 5.75
C THR A 114 1.35 15.78 4.95
N VAL A 115 1.71 15.99 3.70
CA VAL A 115 2.18 14.95 2.78
C VAL A 115 3.69 14.80 2.89
N ASP A 116 4.16 13.55 2.84
CA ASP A 116 5.58 13.26 2.74
C ASP A 116 5.99 13.24 1.27
N HIS A 117 6.56 14.35 0.80
CA HIS A 117 7.00 14.51 -0.59
C HIS A 117 8.28 13.74 -0.92
N SER A 118 8.86 13.03 0.05
CA SER A 118 9.95 12.08 -0.20
C SER A 118 9.43 10.69 -0.59
N ASP A 119 8.17 10.38 -0.31
CA ASP A 119 7.50 9.16 -0.76
C ASP A 119 6.83 9.40 -2.13
N PRO A 120 7.28 8.75 -3.21
CA PRO A 120 6.71 8.92 -4.54
C PRO A 120 5.25 8.47 -4.62
N GLU A 121 4.83 7.49 -3.82
CA GLU A 121 3.44 7.03 -3.82
C GLU A 121 2.51 8.05 -3.15
N GLU A 122 2.89 8.59 -1.97
CA GLU A 122 2.12 9.65 -1.32
C GLU A 122 2.05 10.91 -2.20
N THR A 123 3.16 11.28 -2.83
CA THR A 123 3.23 12.43 -3.74
C THR A 123 2.28 12.26 -4.92
N LYS A 124 2.25 11.06 -5.51
CA LYS A 124 1.33 10.72 -6.61
C LYS A 124 -0.12 10.80 -6.16
N GLU A 125 -0.46 10.24 -5.00
CA GLU A 125 -1.82 10.35 -4.45
C GLU A 125 -2.22 11.81 -4.22
N PHE A 126 -1.32 12.63 -3.68
CA PHE A 126 -1.56 14.05 -3.46
C PHE A 126 -1.82 14.80 -4.78
N GLN A 127 -1.03 14.55 -5.82
CA GLN A 127 -1.24 15.16 -7.14
C GLN A 127 -2.61 14.78 -7.73
N LEU A 128 -3.04 13.53 -7.54
CA LEU A 128 -4.35 13.07 -7.99
C LEU A 128 -5.52 13.78 -7.28
N LEU A 129 -5.34 14.29 -6.06
CA LEU A 129 -6.39 15.05 -5.36
C LEU A 129 -6.80 16.30 -6.13
N ALA A 130 -5.89 16.93 -6.88
CA ALA A 130 -6.22 18.11 -7.68
C ALA A 130 -7.33 17.84 -8.71
N SER A 131 -7.48 16.59 -9.17
CA SER A 131 -8.58 16.20 -10.08
C SER A 131 -9.97 16.41 -9.47
N ALA A 132 -10.09 16.37 -8.13
CA ALA A 132 -11.36 16.58 -7.44
C ALA A 132 -11.93 17.99 -7.66
N LEU A 133 -11.09 18.98 -7.96
CA LEU A 133 -11.51 20.35 -8.28
C LEU A 133 -12.32 20.45 -9.57
N PHE A 134 -12.20 19.46 -10.46
CA PHE A 134 -12.81 19.47 -11.78
C PHE A 134 -13.96 18.46 -11.91
N LYS A 135 -14.34 17.79 -10.82
CA LYS A 135 -15.52 16.92 -10.78
C LYS A 135 -16.77 17.80 -10.73
N SER A 136 -17.21 18.29 -11.89
CA SER A 136 -18.55 18.88 -12.05
C SER A 136 -19.61 17.81 -11.79
N GLY A 137 -20.71 18.17 -11.11
CA GLY A 137 -21.80 17.27 -10.71
C GLY A 137 -22.60 16.63 -11.86
N SER A 138 -21.94 15.90 -12.76
CA SER A 138 -22.53 15.14 -13.87
C SER A 138 -23.25 13.87 -13.42
N ASP A 139 -23.68 13.80 -12.16
CA ASP A 139 -24.48 12.71 -11.60
C ASP A 139 -25.83 13.23 -11.02
N LEU A 140 -26.11 14.54 -11.10
CA LEU A 140 -27.36 15.15 -10.60
C LEU A 140 -28.31 15.59 -11.73
N SER A 141 -28.33 14.87 -12.84
CA SER A 141 -29.25 15.12 -13.97
C SER A 141 -30.02 13.89 -14.45
N THR A 142 -30.03 12.79 -13.68
CA THR A 142 -30.72 11.53 -14.05
C THR A 142 -31.78 11.06 -13.05
N LEU A 143 -32.26 11.92 -12.14
CA LEU A 143 -33.40 11.63 -11.27
C LEU A 143 -34.38 12.80 -11.29
N GLY A 144 -35.17 12.91 -12.36
CA GLY A 144 -36.16 13.99 -12.49
C GLY A 144 -36.85 14.03 -13.84
N GLU A 145 -37.41 12.90 -14.29
CA GLU A 145 -38.59 12.85 -15.17
C GLU A 145 -39.53 11.76 -14.67
#